data_AF-A0A5K1D0P6-F1
#
_entry.id   AF-A0A5K1D0P6-F1
#
_cell.length_a   1.000
_cell.length_b   1.000
_cell.length_c   1.000
_cell.angle_alpha   90.00
_cell.angle_beta   90.00
_cell.angle_gamma   90.00
#
_symmetry.space_group_name_H-M   'P 1'
#
loop_
_entity.id
_entity.type
_entity.pdbx_description
1 polymer ?
#
loop_
_entity_poly.entity_id
_entity_poly.type
_entity_poly.pdbx_seq_one_letter_code
_entity_poly.pdbx_strand_id
1 'polypeptide(L)' 'VKCTNTDYCSDQGVTVVVTDFGASDGADFILSQHAFSRMAVNQTSASSLLQLGVVNVQYT' A
#
# COMPACT_ATOMS: atom_id res chain seq x y z
N VAL A 1 1.25 1.88 7.44
CA VAL A 1 1.51 0.86 6.38
C VAL A 1 2.40 1.47 5.32
N LYS A 2 3.50 0.82 4.97
CA LYS A 2 4.53 1.32 4.04
C LYS A 2 4.93 0.22 3.06
N CYS A 3 4.83 0.45 1.76
CA CYS A 3 5.32 -0.52 0.78
C CYS A 3 6.84 -0.48 0.66
N THR A 4 7.45 -1.60 0.26
CA THR A 4 8.91 -1.81 0.38
C THR A 4 9.71 -1.59 -0.91
N ASN A 5 9.05 -1.44 -2.06
CA ASN A 5 9.74 -1.22 -3.34
C ASN A 5 10.10 0.27 -3.50
N THR A 6 11.37 0.61 -3.32
CA THR A 6 11.87 2.00 -3.39
C THR A 6 11.70 2.68 -4.74
N ASP A 7 11.51 1.93 -5.84
CA ASP A 7 11.26 2.52 -7.17
C ASP A 7 9.89 3.22 -7.22
N TYR A 8 8.96 2.80 -6.37
CA TYR A 8 7.60 3.32 -6.35
C TYR A 8 7.17 3.91 -5.02
N CYS A 9 7.69 3.40 -3.90
CA CYS A 9 7.20 3.64 -2.55
C CYS A 9 7.91 4.82 -1.88
N SER A 10 7.14 5.63 -1.17
CA SER A 10 7.65 6.63 -0.23
C SER A 10 8.10 5.96 1.08
N ASP A 11 9.17 6.48 1.67
CA ASP A 11 9.66 6.03 2.98
C ASP A 11 8.71 6.36 4.14
N GLN A 12 7.76 7.28 3.94
CA GLN A 12 6.82 7.70 4.98
C GLN A 12 5.67 6.70 5.20
N GLY A 13 5.31 5.93 4.16
CA GLY A 13 4.09 5.13 4.17
C GLY A 13 2.82 5.98 4.34
N VAL A 14 1.75 5.34 4.81
CA VAL A 14 0.45 5.97 5.08
C VAL A 14 -0.17 5.41 6.36
N THR A 15 -0.82 6.28 7.12
CA THR A 15 -1.71 5.90 8.21
C THR A 15 -3.06 5.49 7.64
N VAL A 16 -3.56 4.34 8.07
CA VAL A 16 -4.87 3.81 7.65
C VAL A 16 -5.69 3.48 8.89
N VAL A 17 -7.02 3.58 8.76
CA VAL A 17 -7.97 3.16 9.80
C VAL A 17 -8.59 1.85 9.34
N VAL A 18 -8.65 0.85 10.21
CA VAL A 18 -9.28 -0.43 9.91
C VAL A 18 -10.80 -0.26 10.00
N THR A 19 -11.48 -0.46 8.88
CA THR A 19 -12.95 -0.29 8.76
C THR A 19 -13.68 -1.56 8.33
N ASP A 20 -12.95 -2.58 7.87
CA ASP A 20 -13.50 -3.83 7.32
C ASP A 20 -12.53 -4.99 7.57
N PHE A 21 -12.97 -6.23 7.27
CA PHE A 21 -12.22 -7.47 7.47
C PHE A 21 -12.18 -8.32 6.19
N GLY A 22 -11.01 -8.88 5.89
CA GLY A 22 -10.81 -9.89 4.85
C GLY A 22 -9.99 -11.07 5.37
N ALA A 23 -10.36 -12.28 4.99
CA ALA A 23 -9.67 -13.51 5.38
C ALA A 23 -8.58 -13.88 4.37
N SER A 24 -7.41 -14.25 4.87
CA SER A 24 -6.27 -14.75 4.10
C SER A 24 -5.41 -15.66 4.98
N ASP A 25 -4.47 -16.38 4.38
CA ASP A 25 -3.55 -17.30 5.07
C ASP A 25 -2.49 -16.56 5.91
N GLY A 26 -2.35 -15.25 5.75
CA GLY A 26 -1.39 -14.40 6.46
C GLY A 26 -1.94 -13.04 6.87
N ALA A 27 -1.04 -12.10 7.14
CA ALA A 27 -1.39 -10.72 7.47
C ALA A 27 -1.44 -9.86 6.20
N ASP A 28 -2.62 -9.76 5.60
CA ASP A 28 -2.86 -8.95 4.41
C ASP A 28 -3.64 -7.67 4.72
N PHE A 29 -3.25 -6.58 4.06
CA PHE A 29 -3.97 -5.32 4.11
C PHE A 29 -4.69 -5.10 2.78
N ILE A 30 -6.00 -5.34 2.75
CA ILE A 30 -6.86 -4.99 1.61
C ILE A 30 -7.20 -3.50 1.73
N LEU A 31 -6.42 -2.67 1.05
CA LEU A 31 -6.53 -1.22 1.14
C LEU A 31 -7.52 -0.65 0.12
N SER A 32 -8.12 0.50 0.45
CA SER A 32 -8.78 1.32 -0.56
C SER A 32 -7.78 1.79 -1.62
N GLN A 33 -8.26 2.02 -2.85
CA GLN A 33 -7.43 2.54 -3.94
C GLN A 33 -6.70 3.84 -3.54
N HIS A 34 -7.38 4.69 -2.76
CA HIS A 34 -6.79 5.92 -2.23
C HIS A 34 -5.62 5.63 -1.28
N ALA A 35 -5.80 4.77 -0.27
CA ALA A 35 -4.72 4.44 0.66
C ALA A 35 -3.54 3.74 -0.04
N PHE A 36 -3.83 2.84 -0.98
CA PHE A 36 -2.80 2.11 -1.71
C PHE A 36 -1.92 3.04 -2.56
N SER A 37 -2.53 3.94 -3.33
CA SER A 37 -1.82 4.91 -4.18
C SER A 37 -1.05 5.96 -3.37
N ARG A 38 -1.50 6.30 -2.15
CA ARG A 38 -0.81 7.26 -1.26
C ARG A 38 0.50 6.73 -0.67
N MET A 39 0.80 5.44 -0.81
CA MET A 39 2.14 4.90 -0.51
C MET A 39 3.21 5.32 -1.52
N ALA A 40 2.82 5.85 -2.68
CA ALA A 40 3.76 6.19 -3.74
C ALA A 40 4.64 7.41 -3.41
N VAL A 41 5.84 7.45 -4.00
CA VAL A 41 6.73 8.63 -3.94
C VAL A 41 6.22 9.80 -4.79
N ASN A 42 5.51 9.54 -5.88
CA ASN A 42 4.91 10.55 -6.75
C ASN A 42 3.71 9.99 -7.54
N GLN A 43 3.03 10.84 -8.30
CA GLN A 43 1.82 10.47 -9.05
C GLN A 43 2.06 9.40 -10.13
N THR A 44 3.21 9.43 -10.80
CA THR A 44 3.56 8.40 -11.79
C THR A 44 3.74 7.04 -11.12
N SER A 45 4.50 7.01 -10.02
CA SER A 45 4.67 5.80 -9.21
C SER A 45 3.35 5.32 -8.59
N ALA A 46 2.40 6.22 -8.30
CA ALA A 46 1.07 5.84 -7.82
C ALA A 46 0.28 5.05 -8.87
N SER A 47 0.32 5.50 -10.14
CA SER A 47 -0.27 4.74 -11.25
C SER A 47 0.41 3.38 -11.43
N SER A 48 1.75 3.33 -11.33
CA SER A 48 2.50 2.06 -11.38
C SER A 48 2.16 1.12 -10.22
N LEU A 49 2.08 1.62 -8.98
CA LEU A 49 1.67 0.83 -7.82
C LEU A 49 0.29 0.22 -8.02
N LEU A 50 -0.69 1.02 -8.45
CA LEU A 50 -2.04 0.53 -8.69
C LEU A 50 -2.10 -0.60 -9.73
N GLN A 51 -1.22 -0.58 -10.73
CA GLN A 51 -1.13 -1.64 -11.75
C GLN A 51 -0.52 -2.94 -11.21
N LEU A 52 0.32 -2.88 -10.17
CA LEU A 52 0.88 -4.09 -9.55
C LEU A 52 -0.19 -4.90 -8.81
N GLY A 53 -1.22 -4.24 -8.26
CA GLY A 53 -2.33 -4.86 -7.54
C GLY A 53 -1.96 -5.36 -6.13
N VAL A 54 -0.83 -6.03 -5.97
CA VAL A 54 -0.33 -6.59 -4.70
C VAL A 54 1.14 -6.21 -4.52
N VAL A 55 1.50 -5.74 -3.32
CA VAL A 55 2.88 -5.40 -2.96
C VAL A 55 3.18 -5.81 -1.52
N ASN A 56 4.46 -6.07 -1.23
CA ASN A 56 4.91 -6.26 0.14
C ASN A 56 4.88 -4.94 0.92
N VAL A 57 4.46 -5.03 2.19
CA VAL A 57 4.35 -3.88 3.09
C VAL A 57 4.98 -4.17 4.45
N GLN A 58 5.38 -3.10 5.13
CA GLN A 58 5.71 -3.05 6.53
C GLN A 58 4.62 -2.26 7.27
N TYR A 59 4.29 -2.69 8.48
CA TYR A 59 3.31 -2.03 9.34
C TYR A 59 3.75 -2.15 10.81
N THR A 60 3.30 -1.19 11.64
CA THR A 60 3.62 -1.06 13.06
C THR A 60 2.36 -0.65 13.80
#